data_AF-A0A961MZQ6-F1
#
_entry.id   AF-A0A961MZQ6-F1
#
_cell.length_a   1.000
_cell.length_b   1.000
_cell.length_c   1.000
_cell.angle_alpha   90.00
_cell.angle_beta   90.00
_cell.angle_gamma   90.00
#
_symmetry.space_group_name_H-M   'P 1'
#
loop_
_entity.id
_entity.type
_entity.pdbx_description
1 polymer ?
#
loop_
_entity_poly.entity_id
_entity_poly.type
_entity_poly.pdbx_seq_one_letter_code
_entity_poly.pdbx_strand_id
1 'polypeptide(L)'
;MYHFLSGFTSKTPGTERGVVEPTPTFSTCFGAPFMPRRPEVYGKLLQAKIAQYGSECWLVNTGWTGGAFGTGSRMPIRATRALLTAALNGSLSQGEFRKDPNFGFDVPVACEGVADILLDPRRTWSDPAAYDAQAKKLVGMFADNFAQYVPHIDDDIKAAAIG
;
A
#
# COMPACT_ATOMS: atom_id res chain seq x y z
N MET A 1 -6.28 6.61 -6.07
CA MET A 1 -7.68 6.40 -5.65
C MET A 1 -7.96 5.01 -5.11
N TYR A 2 -7.67 3.95 -5.88
CA TYR A 2 -7.89 2.55 -5.48
C TYR A 2 -7.41 2.20 -4.05
N HIS A 3 -6.14 2.48 -3.73
CA HIS A 3 -5.58 2.19 -2.40
C HIS A 3 -6.21 3.01 -1.26
N PHE A 4 -6.67 4.24 -1.54
CA PHE A 4 -7.32 5.07 -0.53
C PHE A 4 -8.69 4.51 -0.15
N LEU A 5 -9.51 4.15 -1.13
CA LEU A 5 -10.80 3.51 -0.88
C LEU A 5 -10.64 2.13 -0.25
N SER A 6 -9.63 1.37 -0.68
CA SER A 6 -9.33 0.06 -0.07
C SER A 6 -8.90 0.19 1.39
N GLY A 7 -7.96 1.11 1.68
CA GLY A 7 -7.49 1.36 3.03
C GLY A 7 -6.84 0.13 3.69
N PHE A 8 -6.06 -0.62 2.92
CA PHE A 8 -5.40 -1.83 3.41
C PHE A 8 -4.32 -1.49 4.45
N THR A 9 -4.40 -2.12 5.62
CA THR A 9 -3.46 -1.97 6.72
C THR A 9 -3.48 -3.22 7.61
N SER A 10 -2.71 -3.24 8.69
CA SER A 10 -2.80 -4.28 9.73
C SER A 10 -3.41 -3.72 11.00
N LYS A 11 -4.39 -4.42 11.59
CA LYS A 11 -4.79 -4.15 12.98
C LYS A 11 -3.66 -4.59 13.89
N THR A 12 -3.12 -3.67 14.68
CA THR A 12 -2.05 -3.98 15.62
C THR A 12 -2.59 -4.25 17.02
N PRO A 13 -1.90 -5.04 17.84
CA PRO A 13 -2.31 -5.26 19.23
C PRO A 13 -2.50 -3.93 19.97
N GLY A 14 -3.60 -3.82 20.72
CA GLY A 14 -3.94 -2.62 21.50
C GLY A 14 -4.77 -1.55 20.79
N THR A 15 -5.02 -1.65 19.47
CA THR A 15 -5.93 -0.70 18.79
C THR A 15 -7.40 -1.10 18.91
N GLU A 16 -7.68 -2.39 19.12
CA GLU A 16 -9.02 -2.94 19.33
C GLU A 16 -8.99 -4.04 20.39
N ARG A 17 -10.09 -4.23 21.13
CA ARG A 17 -10.19 -5.26 22.18
C ARG A 17 -10.11 -6.64 21.53
N GLY A 18 -9.13 -7.45 21.92
CA GLY A 18 -8.97 -8.83 21.47
C GLY A 18 -7.98 -9.04 20.31
N VAL A 19 -7.33 -7.99 19.81
CA VAL A 19 -6.25 -8.13 18.82
C VAL A 19 -4.93 -8.44 19.53
N VAL A 20 -4.42 -9.65 19.36
CA VAL A 20 -3.14 -10.11 19.95
C VAL A 20 -2.03 -10.28 18.92
N GLU A 21 -2.38 -10.42 17.65
CA GLU A 21 -1.46 -10.53 16.52
C GLU A 21 -1.86 -9.57 15.39
N PRO A 22 -0.90 -9.07 14.58
CA PRO A 22 -1.21 -8.24 13.43
C PRO A 22 -2.07 -8.98 12.40
N THR A 23 -3.30 -8.50 12.21
CA THR A 23 -4.23 -9.08 11.22
C THR A 23 -4.42 -8.12 10.04
N PRO A 24 -4.29 -8.59 8.79
CA PRO A 24 -4.60 -7.76 7.62
C PRO A 24 -6.05 -7.29 7.68
N THR A 25 -6.30 -6.02 7.37
CA THR A 25 -7.62 -5.42 7.38
C THR A 25 -7.77 -4.37 6.29
N PHE A 26 -8.99 -4.19 5.80
CA PHE A 26 -9.36 -3.08 4.94
C PHE A 26 -10.19 -2.12 5.78
N SER A 27 -9.64 -0.94 6.02
CA SER A 27 -10.32 0.16 6.70
C SER A 27 -10.46 1.29 5.71
N THR A 28 -11.61 1.36 5.04
CA THR A 28 -11.92 2.36 4.01
C THR A 28 -11.42 3.76 4.37
N CYS A 29 -10.73 4.41 3.43
CA CYS A 29 -10.09 5.72 3.64
C CYS A 29 -9.09 5.78 4.80
N PHE A 30 -8.56 4.63 5.22
CA PHE A 30 -7.72 4.43 6.40
C PHE A 30 -8.40 4.81 7.73
N GLY A 31 -9.73 4.89 7.77
CA GLY A 31 -10.46 5.43 8.92
C GLY A 31 -11.95 5.07 8.94
N ALA A 32 -12.33 3.90 8.43
CA ALA A 32 -13.73 3.50 8.24
C ALA A 32 -14.64 3.74 9.46
N PRO A 33 -14.24 3.45 10.72
CA PRO A 33 -15.09 3.71 11.89
C PRO A 33 -15.49 5.18 12.10
N PHE A 34 -14.81 6.11 11.44
CA PHE A 34 -15.00 7.56 11.62
C PHE A 34 -15.54 8.25 10.37
N MET A 35 -15.95 7.49 9.34
CA MET A 35 -16.45 8.03 8.08
C MET A 35 -17.99 8.07 8.05
N PRO A 36 -18.63 9.23 8.32
CA PRO A 36 -20.09 9.34 8.34
C PRO A 36 -20.74 9.33 6.95
N ARG A 37 -19.99 9.60 5.88
CA ARG A 37 -20.50 9.58 4.48
C ARG A 37 -20.06 8.33 3.75
N ARG A 38 -20.63 8.11 2.57
CA ARG A 38 -20.15 7.06 1.68
C ARG A 38 -18.70 7.30 1.26
N PRO A 39 -17.86 6.25 1.19
CA PRO A 39 -16.44 6.32 0.86
C PRO A 39 -16.10 7.12 -0.40
N GLU A 40 -16.91 6.99 -1.44
CA GLU A 40 -16.68 7.59 -2.76
C GLU A 40 -16.74 9.13 -2.69
N VAL A 41 -17.46 9.69 -1.71
CA VAL A 41 -17.47 11.13 -1.46
C VAL A 41 -16.09 11.63 -1.02
N TYR A 42 -15.46 10.92 -0.08
CA TYR A 42 -14.10 11.22 0.35
C TYR A 42 -13.09 10.96 -0.76
N GLY A 43 -13.34 9.92 -1.54
CA GLY A 43 -12.50 9.59 -2.67
C GLY A 43 -12.47 10.69 -3.73
N LYS A 44 -13.65 11.18 -4.15
CA LYS A 44 -13.77 12.30 -5.09
C LYS A 44 -13.15 13.58 -4.54
N LEU A 45 -13.27 13.83 -3.24
CA LEU A 45 -12.62 14.96 -2.59
C LEU A 45 -11.09 14.86 -2.67
N LEU A 46 -10.52 13.69 -2.36
CA LEU A 46 -9.08 13.45 -2.47
C LEU A 46 -8.60 13.62 -3.92
N GLN A 47 -9.31 13.02 -4.89
CA GLN A 47 -8.99 13.14 -6.31
C GLN A 47 -8.95 14.61 -6.76
N ALA A 48 -9.98 15.38 -6.41
CA ALA A 48 -10.04 16.82 -6.73
C ALA A 48 -8.88 17.60 -6.11
N LYS A 49 -8.47 17.25 -4.88
CA LYS A 49 -7.35 17.91 -4.19
C LYS A 49 -6.01 17.57 -4.83
N ILE A 50 -5.78 16.31 -5.20
CA ILE A 50 -4.58 15.90 -5.93
C ILE A 50 -4.50 16.63 -7.27
N ALA A 51 -5.59 16.66 -8.03
CA ALA A 51 -5.63 17.34 -9.33
C ALA A 51 -5.43 18.86 -9.20
N GLN A 52 -6.00 19.49 -8.17
CA GLN A 52 -5.88 20.92 -7.92
C GLN A 52 -4.43 21.34 -7.58
N TYR A 53 -3.72 20.53 -6.79
CA TYR A 53 -2.42 20.92 -6.23
C TYR A 53 -1.23 20.17 -6.83
N GLY A 54 -1.46 19.22 -7.75
CA GLY A 54 -0.40 18.42 -8.37
C GLY A 54 0.34 17.54 -7.37
N SER A 55 -0.32 17.08 -6.31
CA SER A 55 0.33 16.32 -5.22
C SER A 55 0.75 14.93 -5.68
N GLU A 56 2.00 14.55 -5.43
CA GLU A 56 2.48 13.18 -5.60
C GLU A 56 1.98 12.29 -4.45
N CYS A 57 1.59 11.06 -4.76
CA CYS A 57 1.05 10.12 -3.79
C CYS A 57 1.97 8.90 -3.67
N TRP A 58 2.33 8.55 -2.43
CA TRP A 58 3.23 7.44 -2.13
C TRP A 58 2.54 6.37 -1.29
N LEU A 59 2.78 5.11 -1.60
CA LEU A 59 2.40 3.97 -0.77
C LEU A 59 3.65 3.46 -0.04
N VAL A 60 3.64 3.51 1.30
CA VAL A 60 4.81 3.15 2.11
C VAL A 60 4.48 1.98 3.02
N ASN A 61 5.17 0.85 2.82
CA ASN A 61 5.09 -0.29 3.74
C ASN A 61 5.87 0.02 5.02
N THR A 62 5.16 0.12 6.15
CA THR A 62 5.73 0.24 7.50
C THR A 62 5.53 -1.02 8.35
N GLY A 63 5.01 -2.08 7.71
CA GLY A 63 4.76 -3.40 8.26
C GLY A 63 5.99 -4.30 8.11
N TRP A 64 5.81 -5.46 7.47
CA TRP A 64 6.80 -6.53 7.41
C TRP A 64 7.40 -6.71 6.01
N THR A 65 8.60 -7.30 5.98
CA THR A 65 9.32 -7.73 4.80
C THR A 65 10.05 -9.06 5.07
N GLY A 66 10.46 -9.76 4.01
CA GLY A 66 11.16 -11.05 4.11
C GLY A 66 10.33 -12.24 4.58
N GLY A 67 9.00 -12.10 4.62
CA GLY A 67 8.08 -13.14 5.04
C GLY A 67 6.79 -12.58 5.64
N ALA A 68 5.85 -13.49 5.93
CA ALA A 68 4.66 -13.16 6.72
C ALA A 68 5.02 -12.87 8.18
N PHE A 69 4.05 -12.37 8.97
CA PHE A 69 4.21 -12.23 10.42
C PHE A 69 4.66 -13.56 11.05
N GLY A 70 5.68 -13.51 11.92
CA GLY A 70 6.31 -14.70 12.53
C GLY A 70 7.50 -15.26 11.75
N THR A 71 7.64 -14.96 10.46
CA THR A 71 8.80 -15.39 9.64
C THR A 71 9.63 -14.20 9.17
N GLY A 72 8.97 -13.18 8.65
CA GLY A 72 9.60 -11.94 8.22
C GLY A 72 9.97 -11.04 9.39
N SER A 73 10.60 -9.92 9.06
CA SER A 73 10.95 -8.87 10.03
C SER A 73 10.23 -7.57 9.69
N ARG A 74 10.07 -6.69 10.68
CA ARG A 74 9.48 -5.38 10.46
C ARG A 74 10.41 -4.54 9.58
N MET A 75 9.86 -3.73 8.69
CA MET A 75 10.62 -2.78 7.88
C MET A 75 11.54 -1.94 8.78
N PRO A 76 12.85 -1.87 8.50
CA PRO A 76 13.77 -1.09 9.31
C PRO A 76 13.36 0.38 9.35
N ILE A 77 13.16 0.94 10.55
CA ILE A 77 12.69 2.32 10.70
C ILE A 77 13.60 3.34 10.01
N ARG A 78 14.92 3.05 9.95
CA ARG A 78 15.89 3.87 9.22
C ARG A 78 15.61 3.89 7.72
N ALA A 79 15.27 2.75 7.12
CA ALA A 79 14.91 2.66 5.71
C ALA A 79 13.62 3.42 5.40
N THR A 80 12.58 3.25 6.22
CA THR A 80 11.31 4.00 6.07
C THR A 80 11.53 5.52 6.18
N ARG A 81 12.36 5.97 7.13
CA ARG A 81 12.72 7.39 7.26
C ARG A 81 13.51 7.90 6.06
N ALA A 82 14.46 7.12 5.54
CA ALA A 82 15.22 7.50 4.34
C ALA A 82 14.31 7.64 3.12
N LEU A 83 13.39 6.68 2.90
CA LEU A 83 12.37 6.76 1.84
C LEU A 83 11.50 8.00 1.98
N LEU A 84 11.03 8.30 3.19
CA LEU A 84 10.22 9.50 3.44
C LEU A 84 11.01 10.78 3.17
N THR A 85 12.26 10.87 3.63
CA THR A 85 13.13 12.01 3.35
C THR A 85 13.33 12.20 1.85
N ALA A 86 13.59 11.12 1.11
CA ALA A 86 13.78 11.14 -0.34
C ALA A 86 12.50 11.56 -1.10
N ALA A 87 11.32 11.13 -0.62
CA ALA A 87 10.06 11.58 -1.18
C ALA A 87 9.81 13.08 -0.91
N LEU A 88 10.11 13.55 0.31
CA LEU A 88 9.88 14.94 0.71
C LEU A 88 10.85 15.94 0.08
N ASN A 89 12.10 15.54 -0.15
CA ASN A 89 13.11 16.40 -0.80
C ASN A 89 13.12 16.26 -2.33
N GLY A 90 12.25 15.42 -2.89
CA GLY A 90 12.09 15.20 -4.32
C GLY A 90 13.16 14.31 -4.97
N SER A 91 14.15 13.80 -4.24
CA SER A 91 15.19 12.96 -4.84
C SER A 91 14.65 11.61 -5.30
N LEU A 92 13.60 11.10 -4.65
CA LEU A 92 13.00 9.82 -5.02
C LEU A 92 12.27 9.88 -6.36
N SER A 93 11.58 10.99 -6.66
CA SER A 93 10.80 11.14 -7.90
C SER A 93 11.67 11.36 -9.15
N GLN A 94 12.95 11.72 -8.98
CA GLN A 94 13.91 11.83 -10.08
C GLN A 94 14.57 10.49 -10.47
N GLY A 95 14.33 9.44 -9.68
CA GLY A 95 14.93 8.12 -9.89
C GLY A 95 14.24 7.30 -10.99
N GLU A 96 14.85 6.15 -11.29
CA GLU A 96 14.24 5.14 -12.14
C GLU A 96 13.22 4.31 -11.35
N PHE A 97 12.14 3.92 -12.04
CA PHE A 97 11.07 3.11 -11.48
C PHE A 97 10.84 1.86 -12.31
N ARG A 98 10.50 0.78 -11.61
CA ARG A 98 9.96 -0.45 -12.22
C ARG A 98 8.49 -0.59 -11.86
N LYS A 99 7.71 -1.23 -12.74
CA LYS A 99 6.35 -1.62 -12.42
C LYS A 99 6.35 -2.83 -11.48
N ASP A 100 5.52 -2.78 -10.45
CA ASP A 100 5.21 -3.96 -9.65
C ASP A 100 4.35 -4.94 -10.48
N PRO A 101 4.75 -6.21 -10.63
CA PRO A 101 4.04 -7.16 -11.48
C PRO A 101 2.68 -7.60 -10.94
N ASN A 102 2.41 -7.40 -9.64
CA ASN A 102 1.15 -7.80 -9.01
C ASN A 102 0.18 -6.63 -8.89
N PHE A 103 0.67 -5.43 -8.56
CA PHE A 103 -0.16 -4.26 -8.27
C PHE A 103 -0.08 -3.15 -9.32
N GLY A 104 0.88 -3.21 -10.26
CA GLY A 104 0.99 -2.26 -11.37
C GLY A 104 1.46 -0.85 -11.01
N PHE A 105 1.68 -0.53 -9.73
CA PHE A 105 2.26 0.74 -9.31
C PHE A 105 3.77 0.80 -9.58
N ASP A 106 4.31 2.01 -9.61
CA ASP A 106 5.75 2.26 -9.76
C ASP A 106 6.48 2.05 -8.43
N VAL A 107 7.62 1.37 -8.50
CA VAL A 107 8.53 1.10 -7.37
C VAL A 107 9.92 1.64 -7.72
N PRO A 108 10.53 2.48 -6.87
CA PRO A 108 11.87 3.00 -7.14
C PRO A 108 12.88 1.86 -7.17
N VAL A 109 13.79 1.85 -8.16
CA VAL A 109 14.83 0.82 -8.28
C VAL A 109 15.99 1.03 -7.30
N ALA A 110 16.19 2.28 -6.87
CA ALA A 110 17.22 2.68 -5.93
C ALA A 110 16.75 3.86 -5.07
N CYS A 111 17.27 3.94 -3.85
CA CYS A 111 17.11 5.10 -2.97
C CYS A 111 18.34 5.17 -2.07
N GLU A 112 18.99 6.33 -2.01
CA GLU A 112 20.15 6.54 -1.15
C GLU A 112 19.80 6.24 0.32
N GLY A 113 20.70 5.53 1.01
CA GLY A 113 20.47 5.13 2.41
C GLY A 113 19.47 3.99 2.61
N VAL A 114 18.98 3.37 1.53
CA VAL A 114 18.10 2.19 1.57
C VAL A 114 18.78 1.03 0.85
N ALA A 115 18.82 -0.15 1.47
CA ALA A 115 19.34 -1.34 0.82
C ALA A 115 18.45 -1.72 -0.38
N ASP A 116 19.06 -1.99 -1.53
CA ASP A 116 18.38 -2.33 -2.79
C ASP A 116 17.38 -3.49 -2.64
N ILE A 117 17.74 -4.50 -1.84
CA ILE A 117 16.91 -5.66 -1.56
C ILE A 117 15.58 -5.29 -0.89
N LEU A 118 15.51 -4.18 -0.16
CA LEU A 118 14.27 -3.71 0.48
C LEU A 118 13.31 -3.05 -0.51
N LEU A 119 13.80 -2.64 -1.68
CA LEU A 119 13.00 -2.07 -2.77
C LEU A 119 12.43 -3.15 -3.70
N ASP A 120 12.82 -4.42 -3.49
CA ASP A 120 12.29 -5.58 -4.17
C ASP A 120 11.84 -6.63 -3.14
N PRO A 121 10.57 -6.55 -2.68
CA PRO A 121 10.10 -7.40 -1.60
C PRO A 121 10.20 -8.89 -1.95
N ARG A 122 10.12 -9.28 -3.23
CA ARG A 122 10.31 -10.68 -3.64
C ARG A 122 11.70 -11.19 -3.31
N ARG A 123 12.75 -10.35 -3.46
CA ARG A 123 14.14 -10.71 -3.13
C ARG A 123 14.38 -10.85 -1.63
N THR A 124 13.51 -10.31 -0.78
CA THR A 124 13.66 -10.44 0.68
C THR A 124 13.18 -11.79 1.21
N TRP A 125 12.33 -12.51 0.46
CA TRP A 125 11.80 -13.80 0.87
C TRP A 125 12.81 -14.91 0.56
N SER A 126 13.00 -15.82 1.51
CA SER A 126 13.87 -17.00 1.30
C SER A 126 13.30 -17.96 0.27
N ASP A 127 11.96 -18.05 0.19
CA ASP A 127 11.22 -18.81 -0.82
C ASP A 127 10.43 -17.86 -1.72
N PRO A 128 10.90 -17.61 -2.96
CA PRO A 128 10.19 -16.77 -3.91
C PRO A 128 8.81 -17.29 -4.32
N ALA A 129 8.59 -18.61 -4.30
CA ALA A 129 7.28 -19.18 -4.60
C ALA A 129 6.27 -18.90 -3.47
N ALA A 130 6.74 -18.90 -2.22
CA ALA A 130 5.91 -18.47 -1.08
C ALA A 130 5.55 -16.98 -1.17
N TYR A 131 6.47 -16.13 -1.64
CA TYR A 131 6.16 -14.73 -1.96
C TYR A 131 5.08 -14.64 -3.03
N ASP A 132 5.25 -15.33 -4.16
CA ASP A 132 4.33 -15.27 -5.30
C ASP A 132 2.92 -15.74 -4.89
N ALA A 133 2.82 -16.79 -4.07
CA ALA A 133 1.56 -17.26 -3.50
C ALA A 133 0.91 -16.23 -2.58
N GLN A 134 1.70 -15.58 -1.71
CA GLN A 134 1.20 -14.56 -0.79
C GLN A 134 0.79 -13.27 -1.51
N ALA A 135 1.54 -12.85 -2.53
CA ALA A 135 1.22 -11.72 -3.37
C ALA A 135 -0.10 -11.97 -4.12
N LYS A 136 -0.28 -13.14 -4.73
CA LYS A 136 -1.53 -13.55 -5.38
C LYS A 136 -2.72 -13.54 -4.41
N LYS A 137 -2.53 -14.07 -3.20
CA LYS A 137 -3.57 -14.03 -2.15
C LYS A 137 -3.94 -12.59 -1.81
N LEU A 138 -2.95 -11.71 -1.63
CA LEU A 138 -3.20 -10.31 -1.30
C LEU A 138 -3.92 -9.57 -2.44
N VAL A 139 -3.54 -9.80 -3.69
CA VAL A 139 -4.27 -9.26 -4.85
C VAL A 139 -5.73 -9.69 -4.84
N GLY A 140 -6.01 -10.98 -4.60
CA GLY A 140 -7.39 -11.47 -4.49
C GLY A 140 -8.18 -10.77 -3.38
N MET A 141 -7.58 -10.60 -2.19
CA MET A 141 -8.19 -9.88 -1.08
C MET A 141 -8.53 -8.41 -1.45
N PHE A 142 -7.66 -7.76 -2.21
CA PHE A 142 -7.88 -6.40 -2.70
C PHE A 142 -9.04 -6.35 -3.71
N ALA A 143 -9.08 -7.26 -4.67
CA ALA A 143 -10.16 -7.37 -5.65
C ALA A 143 -11.53 -7.61 -4.97
N ASP A 144 -11.60 -8.58 -4.06
CA ASP A 144 -12.81 -8.94 -3.31
C ASP A 144 -13.31 -7.74 -2.49
N ASN A 145 -12.40 -7.06 -1.78
CA ASN A 145 -12.75 -5.86 -1.01
C ASN A 145 -13.22 -4.73 -1.93
N PHE A 146 -12.61 -4.56 -3.10
CA PHE A 146 -12.90 -3.41 -3.97
C PHE A 146 -14.23 -3.54 -4.73
N ALA A 147 -14.75 -4.76 -4.91
CA ALA A 147 -16.02 -5.03 -5.60
C ALA A 147 -17.19 -4.18 -5.07
N GLN A 148 -17.20 -3.85 -3.77
CA GLN A 148 -18.24 -3.04 -3.14
C GLN A 148 -18.30 -1.59 -3.66
N TYR A 149 -17.19 -1.05 -4.20
CA TYR A 149 -17.11 0.33 -4.67
C TYR A 149 -17.38 0.47 -6.17
N VAL A 150 -17.22 -0.61 -6.95
CA VAL A 150 -17.32 -0.61 -8.42
C VAL A 150 -18.59 0.06 -8.96
N PRO A 151 -19.79 -0.13 -8.36
CA PRO A 151 -21.01 0.53 -8.84
C PRO A 151 -21.06 2.05 -8.61
N HIS A 152 -20.11 2.62 -7.87
CA HIS A 152 -20.18 3.98 -7.34
C HIS A 152 -18.97 4.86 -7.68
N ILE A 153 -18.02 4.32 -8.45
CA ILE A 153 -16.78 4.98 -8.86
C ILE A 153 -16.72 5.17 -10.37
N ASP A 154 -15.90 6.14 -10.79
CA ASP A 154 -15.71 6.51 -12.18
C ASP A 154 -14.78 5.49 -12.90
N ASP A 155 -14.83 5.43 -14.24
CA ASP A 155 -14.18 4.36 -15.02
C ASP A 155 -12.65 4.37 -14.96
N ASP A 156 -12.04 5.54 -14.74
CA ASP A 156 -10.60 5.68 -14.52
C ASP A 156 -10.14 4.96 -13.23
N ILE A 157 -10.97 5.00 -12.18
CA ILE A 157 -10.71 4.28 -10.93
C ILE A 157 -10.89 2.77 -11.14
N LYS A 158 -11.87 2.35 -11.95
CA LYS A 158 -12.06 0.93 -12.31
C LYS A 158 -10.88 0.38 -13.11
N ALA A 159 -10.32 1.17 -14.04
CA ALA A 159 -9.15 0.78 -14.82
C ALA A 159 -7.88 0.61 -13.97
N ALA A 160 -7.81 1.30 -12.83
CA ALA A 160 -6.75 1.13 -11.84
C ALA A 160 -7.03 0.03 -10.81
N ALA A 161 -8.15 -0.69 -10.92
CA ALA A 161 -8.45 -1.80 -10.04
C ALA A 161 -7.55 -2.99 -10.32
N ILE A 162 -7.10 -3.64 -9.26
CA ILE A 162 -6.22 -4.81 -9.33
C ILE A 162 -7.10 -6.06 -9.26
N GLY A 163 -6.90 -6.98 -10.20
CA GLY A 163 -7.71 -8.19 -10.39
C GLY A 163 -8.14 -8.34 -11.85
#